data_AF-A0A849IMR6-F1
#
_entry.id   AF-A0A849IMR6-F1
#
_cell.length_a   1.000
_cell.length_b   1.000
_cell.length_c   1.000
_cell.angle_alpha   90.00
_cell.angle_beta   90.00
_cell.angle_gamma   90.00
#
_symmetry.space_group_name_H-M   'P 1'
#
loop_
_entity.id
_entity.type
_entity.pdbx_description
1 polymer ?
#
loop_
_entity_poly.entity_id
_entity_poly.type
_entity_poly.pdbx_seq_one_letter_code
_entity_poly.pdbx_strand_id
1 'polypeptide(L)'
;MSMQNTQNPDLRKLIKFFLMSAISFAIGTIHGTLQVLPPIRAWLDSIGSPYGGPGHMIDPLAHAHINLVGGLVMLGMGVTYYMLPILSGREIYSWKLVNHTFWWTALGVLGFYFSQVGFGIWEGFLFLSHPEQIPAIHHYYGLIISASASTMVVGFCSYLANIILTLRRPS
;
A
#
# COMPACT_ATOMS: atom_id res chain seq x y z
N MET A 1 33.62 27.11 -0.94
CA MET A 1 32.74 25.93 -0.94
C MET A 1 31.43 26.34 -0.28
N SER A 2 30.58 27.05 -1.02
CA SER A 2 29.31 27.55 -0.48
C SER A 2 28.34 26.39 -0.35
N MET A 3 27.94 26.08 0.88
CA MET A 3 26.74 25.31 1.15
C MET A 3 25.57 26.11 0.55
N GLN A 4 25.22 25.82 -0.71
CA GLN A 4 23.95 26.21 -1.26
C GLN A 4 22.88 25.49 -0.43
N ASN A 5 22.34 26.24 0.51
CA ASN A 5 21.10 25.98 1.23
C ASN A 5 19.98 25.84 0.19
N THR A 6 19.91 24.66 -0.44
CA THR A 6 18.87 24.31 -1.39
C THR A 6 17.61 24.00 -0.60
N GLN A 7 16.88 25.05 -0.25
CA GLN A 7 15.43 24.99 -0.10
C GLN A 7 14.86 24.51 -1.43
N ASN A 8 14.99 23.22 -1.73
CA ASN A 8 14.52 22.61 -2.96
C ASN A 8 13.03 22.36 -2.74
N PRO A 9 12.11 23.19 -3.27
CA PRO A 9 10.67 23.08 -2.98
C PRO A 9 10.11 21.71 -3.38
N ASP A 10 10.81 21.01 -4.27
CA ASP A 10 10.49 19.66 -4.70
C ASP A 10 10.76 18.58 -3.65
N LEU A 11 11.73 18.78 -2.75
CA LEU A 11 12.03 17.83 -1.69
C LEU A 11 10.90 17.76 -0.65
N ARG A 12 10.23 18.90 -0.39
CA ARG A 12 9.04 18.95 0.47
C ARG A 12 7.92 18.06 -0.07
N LYS A 13 7.86 17.84 -1.39
CA LYS A 13 6.89 16.94 -2.01
C LYS A 13 7.13 15.48 -1.66
N LEU A 14 8.30 15.11 -1.13
CA LEU A 14 8.58 13.75 -0.66
C LEU A 14 8.02 13.48 0.74
N ILE A 15 7.74 14.52 1.55
CA ILE A 15 7.22 14.38 2.92
C ILE A 15 5.95 13.53 2.95
N LYS A 16 5.08 13.67 1.94
CA LYS A 16 3.86 12.86 1.83
C LYS A 16 4.12 11.35 1.76
N PHE A 17 5.24 10.90 1.17
CA PHE A 17 5.61 9.48 1.16
C PHE A 17 5.96 9.00 2.57
N PHE A 18 6.76 9.79 3.30
CA PHE A 18 7.11 9.49 4.69
C PHE A 18 5.90 9.51 5.61
N LEU A 19 5.02 10.51 5.44
CA LEU A 19 3.79 10.63 6.22
C LEU A 19 2.85 9.44 5.94
N MET A 20 2.63 9.11 4.67
CA MET A 20 1.82 7.95 4.29
C MET A 20 2.40 6.64 4.82
N SER A 21 3.73 6.49 4.79
CA SER A 21 4.43 5.35 5.36
C SER A 21 4.21 5.23 6.87
N ALA A 22 4.42 6.32 7.62
CA ALA A 22 4.21 6.34 9.06
C ALA A 22 2.76 6.03 9.44
N ILE A 23 1.79 6.62 8.72
CA ILE A 23 0.36 6.33 8.92
C ILE A 23 0.07 4.86 8.64
N SER A 24 0.58 4.31 7.54
CA SER A 24 0.35 2.91 7.16
C SER A 24 0.94 1.93 8.17
N PHE A 25 2.14 2.20 8.70
CA PHE A 25 2.72 1.41 9.78
C PHE A 25 1.93 1.52 11.09
N ALA A 26 1.41 2.71 11.42
CA ALA A 26 0.56 2.88 12.59
C ALA A 26 -0.73 2.06 12.44
N ILE A 27 -1.41 2.17 11.30
CA ILE A 27 -2.62 1.39 10.99
C ILE A 27 -2.32 -0.11 11.04
N GLY A 28 -1.25 -0.56 10.37
CA GLY A 28 -0.88 -1.96 10.33
C GLY A 28 -0.49 -2.49 11.71
N THR A 29 0.23 -1.73 12.53
CA THR A 29 0.56 -2.13 13.91
C THR A 29 -0.69 -2.25 14.77
N ILE A 30 -1.60 -1.27 14.71
CA ILE A 30 -2.89 -1.33 15.42
C ILE A 30 -3.67 -2.57 14.95
N HIS A 31 -3.79 -2.78 13.65
CA HIS A 31 -4.47 -3.94 13.09
C HIS A 31 -3.84 -5.26 13.58
N GLY A 32 -2.51 -5.37 13.55
CA GLY A 32 -1.78 -6.53 14.05
C GLY A 32 -2.05 -6.79 15.53
N THR A 33 -1.99 -5.76 16.37
CA THR A 33 -2.29 -5.91 17.81
C THR A 33 -3.74 -6.34 18.07
N LEU A 34 -4.70 -5.88 17.26
CA LEU A 34 -6.10 -6.30 17.37
C LEU A 34 -6.27 -7.77 16.97
N GLN A 35 -5.60 -8.24 15.92
CA GLN A 35 -5.71 -9.63 15.42
C GLN A 35 -5.25 -10.68 16.44
N VAL A 36 -4.30 -10.34 17.32
CA VAL A 36 -3.83 -11.26 18.37
C VAL A 36 -4.67 -11.23 19.65
N LEU A 37 -5.63 -10.31 19.79
CA LEU A 37 -6.51 -10.30 20.97
C LEU A 37 -7.35 -11.60 20.98
N PRO A 38 -7.44 -12.33 22.10
CA PRO A 38 -8.15 -13.61 22.17
C PRO A 38 -9.55 -13.63 21.55
N PRO A 39 -10.45 -12.64 21.82
CA PRO A 39 -11.78 -12.66 21.21
C PRO A 39 -11.77 -12.46 19.69
N ILE A 40 -10.84 -11.64 19.18
CA ILE A 40 -10.74 -11.35 17.74
C ILE A 40 -10.08 -12.53 17.03
N ARG A 41 -9.03 -13.09 17.62
CA ARG A 41 -8.35 -14.27 17.09
C ARG A 41 -9.29 -15.47 17.01
N ALA A 42 -10.09 -15.72 18.05
CA ALA A 42 -11.08 -16.79 18.05
C ALA A 42 -12.15 -16.61 16.95
N TRP A 43 -12.57 -15.37 16.68
CA TRP A 43 -13.48 -15.07 15.58
C TRP A 43 -12.80 -15.23 14.21
N LEU A 44 -11.56 -14.76 14.04
CA LEU A 44 -10.80 -14.94 12.81
C LEU A 44 -10.57 -16.43 12.49
N ASP A 45 -10.23 -17.22 13.51
CA ASP A 45 -10.03 -18.67 13.37
C ASP A 45 -11.36 -19.37 13.04
N SER A 46 -12.50 -18.90 13.55
CA SER A 46 -13.82 -19.48 13.22
C SER A 46 -14.28 -19.21 11.79
N ILE A 47 -13.75 -18.17 11.16
CA ILE A 47 -13.97 -17.84 9.74
C ILE A 47 -12.81 -18.30 8.83
N GLY A 48 -11.95 -19.20 9.31
CA GLY A 48 -10.94 -19.90 8.51
C GLY A 48 -9.52 -19.32 8.51
N SER A 49 -9.26 -18.24 9.25
CA SER A 49 -7.89 -17.72 9.38
C SER A 49 -6.93 -18.80 9.90
N PRO A 50 -5.67 -18.90 9.43
CA PRO A 50 -5.00 -18.02 8.46
C PRO A 50 -4.84 -18.60 7.05
N TYR A 51 -5.29 -19.84 6.79
CA TYR A 51 -4.98 -20.56 5.54
C TYR A 51 -6.20 -20.83 4.64
N GLY A 52 -7.43 -20.53 5.09
CA GLY A 52 -8.65 -20.72 4.29
C GLY A 52 -9.77 -19.72 4.64
N GLY A 53 -10.81 -19.67 3.82
CA GLY A 53 -12.00 -18.86 4.10
C GLY A 53 -11.80 -17.34 4.19
N PRO A 54 -12.84 -16.60 4.64
CA PRO A 54 -12.85 -15.13 4.68
C PRO A 54 -11.78 -14.49 5.58
N GLY A 55 -11.35 -15.21 6.62
CA GLY A 55 -10.34 -14.75 7.57
C GLY A 55 -8.97 -14.45 6.93
N HIS A 56 -8.63 -15.13 5.83
CA HIS A 56 -7.37 -14.92 5.10
C HIS A 56 -7.26 -13.51 4.48
N MET A 57 -8.40 -12.89 4.16
CA MET A 57 -8.44 -11.53 3.59
C MET A 57 -8.04 -10.47 4.62
N ILE A 58 -8.48 -10.65 5.85
CA ILE A 58 -8.22 -9.73 6.96
C ILE A 58 -6.82 -9.96 7.51
N ASP A 59 -6.48 -11.22 7.76
CA ASP A 59 -5.37 -11.58 8.65
C ASP A 59 -3.99 -11.45 7.96
N PRO A 60 -3.65 -12.23 6.92
CA PRO A 60 -2.41 -12.00 6.16
C PRO A 60 -2.53 -10.94 5.06
N LEU A 61 -3.61 -10.87 4.28
CA LEU A 61 -3.62 -10.03 3.08
C LEU A 61 -3.67 -8.53 3.41
N ALA A 62 -4.69 -8.07 4.14
CA ALA A 62 -4.84 -6.65 4.46
C ALA A 62 -3.69 -6.13 5.35
N HIS A 63 -3.39 -6.84 6.44
CA HIS A 63 -2.35 -6.44 7.39
C HIS A 63 -0.96 -6.40 6.76
N ALA A 64 -0.56 -7.44 6.01
CA ALA A 64 0.75 -7.45 5.40
C ALA A 64 0.90 -6.38 4.30
N HIS A 65 -0.13 -6.16 3.48
CA HIS A 65 -0.04 -5.19 2.39
C HIS A 65 0.03 -3.73 2.89
N ILE A 66 -0.70 -3.37 3.95
CA ILE A 66 -0.61 -2.00 4.49
C ILE A 66 0.76 -1.73 5.12
N ASN A 67 1.35 -2.71 5.83
CA ASN A 67 2.68 -2.56 6.40
C ASN A 67 3.79 -2.59 5.33
N LEU A 68 3.73 -3.54 4.40
CA LEU A 68 4.77 -3.73 3.40
C LEU A 68 4.67 -2.68 2.29
N VAL A 69 3.53 -2.54 1.63
CA VAL A 69 3.39 -1.58 0.53
C VAL A 69 3.14 -0.17 1.05
N GLY A 70 2.18 -0.02 1.96
CA GLY A 70 1.83 1.29 2.51
C GLY A 70 2.95 1.88 3.35
N GLY A 71 3.61 1.05 4.18
CA GLY A 71 4.72 1.42 5.04
C GLY A 71 6.07 1.37 4.32
N LEU A 72 6.62 0.16 4.16
CA LEU A 72 8.02 -0.05 3.75
C LEU A 72 8.31 0.43 2.33
N VAL A 73 7.47 0.10 1.36
CA VAL A 73 7.67 0.49 -0.04
C VAL A 73 7.52 2.01 -0.21
N MET A 74 6.51 2.63 0.38
CA MET A 74 6.36 4.10 0.31
C MET A 74 7.55 4.82 0.92
N LEU A 75 8.06 4.33 2.06
CA LEU A 75 9.30 4.82 2.64
C LEU A 75 10.47 4.67 1.67
N GLY A 76 10.65 3.47 1.11
CA GLY A 76 11.70 3.17 0.13
C GLY A 76 11.63 4.05 -1.11
N MET A 77 10.43 4.34 -1.64
CA MET A 77 10.24 5.25 -2.76
C MET A 77 10.63 6.68 -2.40
N GLY A 78 10.20 7.17 -1.23
CA GLY A 78 10.55 8.51 -0.75
C GLY A 78 12.07 8.68 -0.55
N VAL A 79 12.70 7.69 0.08
CA VAL A 79 14.17 7.64 0.27
C VAL A 79 14.89 7.54 -1.07
N THR A 80 14.41 6.72 -2.00
CA THR A 80 15.05 6.57 -3.32
C THR A 80 14.97 7.88 -4.09
N TYR A 81 13.83 8.56 -4.12
CA TYR A 81 13.73 9.86 -4.78
C TYR A 81 14.59 10.94 -4.11
N TYR A 82 14.86 10.83 -2.81
CA TYR A 82 15.79 11.71 -2.10
C TYR A 82 17.26 11.39 -2.43
N MET A 83 17.63 10.11 -2.44
CA MET A 83 19.03 9.67 -2.61
C MET A 83 19.48 9.61 -4.07
N LEU A 84 18.56 9.36 -5.01
CA LEU A 84 18.89 9.19 -6.42
C LEU A 84 19.68 10.38 -6.99
N PRO A 85 19.29 11.66 -6.75
CA PRO A 85 20.07 12.80 -7.22
C PRO A 85 21.43 12.93 -6.55
N ILE A 86 21.53 12.58 -5.27
CA ILE A 86 22.77 12.66 -4.49
C ILE A 86 23.78 11.62 -5.02
N LEU A 87 23.34 10.40 -5.29
CA LEU A 87 24.19 9.30 -5.72
C LEU A 87 24.55 9.37 -7.20
N SER A 88 23.61 9.74 -8.06
CA SER A 88 23.83 9.77 -9.51
C SER A 88 24.35 11.13 -10.02
N GLY A 89 24.27 12.19 -9.20
CA GLY A 89 24.57 13.56 -9.63
C GLY A 89 23.56 14.12 -10.64
N ARG A 90 22.40 13.48 -10.80
CA ARG A 90 21.39 13.81 -11.82
C ARG A 90 20.09 14.28 -11.21
N GLU A 91 19.49 15.30 -11.80
CA GLU A 91 18.14 15.74 -11.42
C GLU A 91 17.09 14.69 -11.81
N ILE A 92 16.06 14.55 -10.97
CA ILE A 92 14.93 13.64 -11.22
C ILE A 92 14.26 14.01 -12.54
N TYR A 93 13.97 13.02 -13.37
CA TYR A 93 13.37 13.22 -14.69
C TYR A 93 12.06 14.02 -14.64
N SER A 94 11.10 13.62 -13.80
CA SER A 94 9.83 14.34 -13.68
C SER A 94 9.23 14.30 -12.28
N TRP A 95 9.13 15.46 -11.64
CA TRP A 95 8.42 15.64 -10.37
C TRP A 95 6.91 15.43 -10.47
N LYS A 96 6.31 15.62 -11.66
CA LYS A 96 4.91 15.26 -11.90
C LYS A 96 4.73 13.73 -11.82
N LEU A 97 5.68 12.97 -12.35
CA LEU A 97 5.66 11.51 -12.31
C LEU A 97 5.88 10.96 -10.89
N VAL A 98 6.73 11.64 -10.09
CA VAL A 98 6.81 11.40 -8.63
C VAL A 98 5.44 11.59 -7.96
N ASN A 99 4.72 12.65 -8.33
CA ASN A 99 3.39 12.90 -7.78
C ASN A 99 2.37 11.84 -8.18
N HIS A 100 2.34 11.42 -9.44
CA HIS A 100 1.50 10.32 -9.89
C HIS A 100 1.85 9.00 -9.21
N THR A 101 3.14 8.68 -9.08
CA THR A 101 3.62 7.50 -8.33
C THR A 101 3.01 7.48 -6.94
N PHE A 102 3.10 8.59 -6.20
CA PHE A 102 2.52 8.69 -4.86
C PHE A 102 1.02 8.38 -4.87
N TRP A 103 0.24 9.08 -5.69
CA TRP A 103 -1.22 8.98 -5.65
C TRP A 103 -1.72 7.61 -6.11
N TRP A 104 -1.14 7.05 -7.18
CA TRP A 104 -1.52 5.72 -7.66
C TRP A 104 -1.19 4.63 -6.64
N THR A 105 0.01 4.67 -6.04
CA THR A 105 0.38 3.70 -5.01
C THR A 105 -0.44 3.87 -3.73
N ALA A 106 -0.66 5.10 -3.27
CA ALA A 106 -1.42 5.39 -2.06
C ALA A 106 -2.91 5.02 -2.21
N LEU A 107 -3.55 5.39 -3.31
CA LEU A 107 -4.95 5.02 -3.56
C LEU A 107 -5.10 3.51 -3.77
N GLY A 108 -4.16 2.88 -4.49
CA GLY A 108 -4.15 1.43 -4.70
C GLY A 108 -4.03 0.65 -3.38
N VAL A 109 -3.08 1.00 -2.51
CA VAL A 109 -2.89 0.29 -1.24
C VAL A 109 -4.03 0.55 -0.25
N LEU A 110 -4.55 1.77 -0.17
CA LEU A 110 -5.69 2.08 0.70
C LEU A 110 -6.97 1.38 0.20
N GLY A 111 -7.24 1.45 -1.10
CA GLY A 111 -8.38 0.75 -1.71
C GLY A 111 -8.30 -0.75 -1.49
N PHE A 112 -7.10 -1.33 -1.65
CA PHE A 112 -6.86 -2.74 -1.38
C PHE A 112 -7.10 -3.08 0.10
N TYR A 113 -6.55 -2.29 1.02
CA TYR A 113 -6.71 -2.48 2.46
C TYR A 113 -8.18 -2.42 2.90
N PHE A 114 -8.89 -1.34 2.57
CA PHE A 114 -10.29 -1.18 2.97
C PHE A 114 -11.20 -2.22 2.33
N SER A 115 -10.94 -2.60 1.08
CA SER A 115 -11.69 -3.67 0.42
C SER A 115 -11.48 -5.01 1.13
N GLN A 116 -10.24 -5.39 1.43
CA GLN A 116 -9.93 -6.67 2.09
C GLN A 116 -10.51 -6.75 3.51
N VAL A 117 -10.39 -5.67 4.31
CA VAL A 117 -10.98 -5.64 5.66
C VAL A 117 -12.51 -5.64 5.59
N GLY A 118 -13.10 -4.79 4.75
CA GLY A 118 -14.55 -4.67 4.62
C GLY A 118 -15.21 -5.96 4.12
N PHE A 119 -14.68 -6.53 3.03
CA PHE A 119 -15.20 -7.79 2.49
C PHE A 119 -14.89 -8.98 3.38
N GLY A 120 -13.71 -9.05 4.01
CA GLY A 120 -13.38 -10.12 4.93
C GLY A 120 -14.33 -10.15 6.14
N ILE A 121 -14.66 -8.98 6.70
CA ILE A 121 -15.64 -8.89 7.81
C ILE A 121 -17.03 -9.32 7.34
N TRP A 122 -17.47 -8.79 6.21
CA TRP A 122 -18.78 -9.09 5.64
C TRP A 122 -18.95 -10.58 5.33
N GLU A 123 -17.98 -11.16 4.62
CA GLU A 123 -17.99 -12.58 4.25
C GLU A 123 -17.83 -13.46 5.48
N GLY A 124 -17.05 -13.06 6.49
CA GLY A 124 -16.95 -13.76 7.77
C GLY A 124 -18.28 -13.83 8.53
N PHE A 125 -19.07 -12.75 8.56
CA PHE A 125 -20.41 -12.78 9.16
C PHE A 125 -21.39 -13.66 8.38
N LEU A 126 -21.33 -13.64 7.05
CA LEU A 126 -22.19 -14.49 6.23
C LEU A 126 -21.80 -15.97 6.32
N PHE A 127 -20.52 -16.27 6.42
CA PHE A 127 -20.02 -17.63 6.63
C PHE A 127 -20.59 -18.27 7.89
N LEU A 128 -20.79 -17.48 8.95
CA LEU A 128 -21.34 -17.95 10.21
C LEU A 128 -22.88 -17.97 10.26
N SER A 129 -23.57 -17.20 9.40
CA SER A 129 -25.03 -17.02 9.48
C SER A 129 -25.80 -17.60 8.29
N HIS A 130 -25.36 -17.36 7.06
CA HIS A 130 -26.07 -17.67 5.81
C HIS A 130 -25.06 -18.01 4.70
N PRO A 131 -24.38 -19.17 4.78
CA PRO A 131 -23.29 -19.54 3.86
C PRO A 131 -23.74 -19.63 2.39
N GLU A 132 -25.03 -19.87 2.13
CA GLU A 132 -25.63 -19.91 0.80
C GLU A 132 -25.56 -18.57 0.03
N GLN A 133 -25.33 -17.44 0.72
CA GLN A 133 -25.25 -16.11 0.10
C GLN A 133 -23.82 -15.72 -0.34
N ILE A 134 -22.81 -16.49 0.08
CA ILE A 134 -21.39 -16.23 -0.23
C ILE A 134 -21.12 -16.19 -1.75
N PRO A 135 -21.66 -17.09 -2.59
CA PRO A 135 -21.39 -17.07 -4.03
C PRO A 135 -21.85 -15.78 -4.73
N ALA A 136 -22.91 -15.14 -4.24
CA ALA A 136 -23.43 -13.90 -4.81
C ALA A 136 -22.49 -12.71 -4.57
N ILE A 137 -21.76 -12.71 -3.47
CA ILE A 137 -20.79 -11.67 -3.11
C ILE A 137 -19.42 -11.94 -3.75
N HIS A 138 -19.12 -13.22 -4.02
CA HIS A 138 -17.93 -13.68 -4.73
C HIS A 138 -17.69 -12.99 -6.08
N HIS A 139 -18.76 -12.61 -6.77
CA HIS A 139 -18.64 -11.96 -8.06
C HIS A 139 -18.13 -10.50 -7.99
N TYR A 140 -18.47 -9.77 -6.92
CA TYR A 140 -18.23 -8.32 -6.84
C TYR A 140 -16.89 -7.96 -6.22
N TYR A 141 -16.47 -8.67 -5.16
CA TYR A 141 -15.24 -8.30 -4.45
C TYR A 141 -14.00 -8.50 -5.33
N GLY A 142 -13.99 -9.52 -6.20
CA GLY A 142 -12.80 -9.89 -6.97
C GLY A 142 -12.40 -8.77 -7.93
N LEU A 143 -13.41 -8.15 -8.55
CA LEU A 143 -13.21 -7.00 -9.42
C LEU A 143 -12.66 -5.79 -8.66
N ILE A 144 -13.19 -5.48 -7.48
CA ILE A 144 -12.80 -4.31 -6.69
C ILE A 144 -11.37 -4.45 -6.16
N ILE A 145 -11.02 -5.63 -5.65
CA ILE A 145 -9.68 -5.94 -5.15
C ILE A 145 -8.67 -5.91 -6.32
N SER A 146 -9.03 -6.52 -7.46
CA SER A 146 -8.19 -6.49 -8.66
C SER A 146 -8.00 -5.09 -9.22
N ALA A 147 -9.04 -4.25 -9.21
CA ALA A 147 -8.96 -2.86 -9.64
C ALA A 147 -8.01 -2.04 -8.74
N SER A 148 -8.10 -2.25 -7.43
CA SER A 148 -7.21 -1.60 -6.45
C SER A 148 -5.75 -2.06 -6.64
N ALA A 149 -5.52 -3.36 -6.81
CA ALA A 149 -4.21 -3.91 -7.11
C ALA A 149 -3.63 -3.39 -8.44
N SER A 150 -4.47 -3.28 -9.47
CA SER A 150 -4.07 -2.73 -10.78
C SER A 150 -3.65 -1.25 -10.67
N THR A 151 -4.37 -0.48 -9.87
CA THR A 151 -4.05 0.93 -9.57
C THR A 151 -2.68 1.05 -8.92
N MET A 152 -2.37 0.15 -7.98
CA MET A 152 -1.06 0.06 -7.35
C MET A 152 0.06 -0.30 -8.35
N VAL A 153 -0.20 -1.23 -9.28
CA VAL A 153 0.76 -1.59 -10.36
C VAL A 153 1.08 -0.37 -11.23
N VAL A 154 0.09 0.47 -11.56
CA VAL A 154 0.33 1.72 -12.31
C VAL A 154 1.29 2.65 -11.55
N GLY A 155 1.15 2.72 -10.22
CA GLY A 155 2.08 3.45 -9.35
C GLY A 155 3.51 2.92 -9.43
N PHE A 156 3.69 1.60 -9.35
CA PHE A 156 5.00 0.95 -9.49
C PHE A 156 5.63 1.15 -10.87
N CYS A 157 4.85 1.01 -11.95
CA CYS A 157 5.33 1.25 -13.30
C CYS A 157 5.78 2.71 -13.47
N SER A 158 5.01 3.66 -12.93
CA SER A 158 5.36 5.09 -12.94
C SER A 158 6.67 5.36 -12.20
N TYR A 159 6.86 4.72 -11.04
CA TYR A 159 8.09 4.80 -10.24
C TYR A 159 9.31 4.30 -11.02
N LEU A 160 9.24 3.08 -11.54
CA LEU A 160 10.33 2.45 -12.28
C LEU A 160 10.67 3.24 -13.55
N ALA A 161 9.66 3.68 -14.28
CA ALA A 161 9.85 4.52 -15.47
C ALA A 161 10.61 5.80 -15.12
N ASN A 162 10.25 6.48 -14.02
CA ASN A 162 10.91 7.72 -13.61
C ASN A 162 12.39 7.50 -13.25
N ILE A 163 12.70 6.40 -12.53
CA ILE A 163 14.08 6.05 -12.17
C ILE A 163 14.90 5.71 -13.41
N ILE A 164 14.39 4.84 -14.29
CA ILE A 164 15.10 4.42 -15.50
C ILE A 164 15.38 5.61 -16.41
N LEU A 165 14.41 6.52 -16.59
CA LEU A 165 14.59 7.72 -17.39
C LEU A 165 15.61 8.69 -16.77
N THR A 166 15.63 8.82 -15.45
CA THR A 166 16.65 9.62 -14.73
C THR A 166 18.06 9.06 -14.97
N LEU A 167 18.21 7.73 -14.93
CA LEU A 167 19.48 7.03 -15.13
C LEU A 167 19.91 6.90 -16.60
N ARG A 168 19.01 7.07 -17.56
CA ARG A 168 19.35 7.04 -19.00
C ARG A 168 19.63 8.40 -19.61
N ARG A 169 19.30 9.49 -18.91
CA ARG A 169 19.55 10.85 -19.41
C ARG A 169 21.07 11.07 -19.58
N PRO A 170 21.55 11.40 -20.80
CA PRO A 170 22.97 11.71 -20.99
C PRO A 170 23.34 12.94 -20.16
N SER A 171 24.50 12.85 -19.52
CA SER A 171 25.14 13.91 -18.71
C SER A 171 25.67 15.04 -19.58
#